data_AF-A0A1W1UWU4-F1
#
_entry.id   AF-A0A1W1UWU4-F1
#
_cell.length_a   1.000
_cell.length_b   1.000
_cell.length_c   1.000
_cell.angle_alpha   90.00
_cell.angle_beta   90.00
_cell.angle_gamma   90.00
#
_symmetry.space_group_name_H-M   'P 1'
#
loop_
_entity.id
_entity.type
_entity.pdbx_description
1 polymer ?
#
loop_
_entity_poly.entity_id
_entity_poly.type
_entity_poly.pdbx_seq_one_letter_code
_entity_poly.pdbx_strand_id
1 'polypeptide(L)' 'MRISFLSPLQSRVPLERQLYHAQRVSGEWATMSREEGSCQWRQLRGGGDDGYGRGSWREMHAWLAK' A
#
# COMPACT_ATOMS: atom_id res chain seq x y z
N MET A 1 16.61 -24.38 26.26
CA MET A 1 15.83 -23.12 26.34
C MET A 1 14.88 -23.10 25.15
N ARG A 2 13.58 -23.29 25.36
CA ARG A 2 12.57 -23.49 24.29
C ARG A 2 11.85 -22.16 24.08
N ILE A 3 12.19 -21.46 23.00
CA ILE A 3 11.55 -20.19 22.64
C ILE A 3 10.39 -20.55 21.70
N SER A 4 9.19 -20.62 22.28
CA SER A 4 7.97 -20.77 21.50
C SER A 4 7.56 -19.42 20.91
N PHE A 5 7.58 -19.35 19.58
CA PHE A 5 6.69 -18.62 18.67
C PHE A 5 6.03 -17.32 19.15
N LEU A 6 6.43 -16.21 18.54
CA LEU A 6 5.46 -15.22 18.05
C LEU A 6 5.59 -15.11 16.53
N SER A 7 4.82 -15.94 15.82
CA SER A 7 4.49 -15.63 14.42
C SER A 7 3.66 -14.36 14.42
N PRO A 8 4.02 -13.28 13.69
CA PRO A 8 3.20 -12.06 13.61
C PRO A 8 1.91 -12.24 12.80
N LEU A 9 1.41 -13.47 12.63
CA LEU A 9 0.36 -13.82 11.67
C LEU A 9 -1.07 -13.63 12.19
N GLN A 10 -1.29 -12.83 13.23
CA GLN A 10 -2.64 -12.51 13.72
C GLN A 10 -2.80 -11.05 14.12
N SER A 11 -2.40 -10.14 13.24
CA SER A 11 -2.99 -8.80 13.30
C SER A 11 -4.39 -8.86 12.69
N ARG A 12 -5.41 -9.12 13.53
CA ARG A 12 -6.85 -9.02 13.19
C ARG A 12 -7.30 -7.56 13.05
N VAL A 13 -6.41 -6.65 12.64
CA VAL A 13 -6.90 -5.38 12.10
C VAL A 13 -7.58 -5.74 10.78
N PRO A 14 -8.80 -5.29 10.52
CA PRO A 14 -9.31 -5.29 9.17
C PRO A 14 -8.20 -4.73 8.27
N LEU A 15 -7.90 -5.41 7.16
CA LEU A 15 -6.97 -4.87 6.17
C LEU A 15 -7.47 -3.52 5.60
N GLU A 16 -8.72 -3.20 5.92
CA GLU A 16 -9.41 -1.95 5.69
C GLU A 16 -8.90 -0.91 6.69
N ARG A 17 -8.49 0.26 6.17
CA ARG A 17 -7.92 1.42 6.87
C ARG A 17 -6.45 1.32 7.25
N GLN A 18 -5.72 0.35 6.69
CA GLN A 18 -4.25 0.37 6.80
C GLN A 18 -3.65 1.29 5.74
N LEU A 19 -2.75 2.15 6.21
CA LEU A 19 -1.87 2.98 5.40
C LEU A 19 -0.59 2.21 5.09
N TYR A 20 -0.36 1.94 3.82
CA TYR A 20 0.84 1.29 3.31
C TYR A 20 1.74 2.32 2.63
N HIS A 21 3.05 2.14 2.77
CA HIS A 21 4.05 2.94 2.07
C HIS A 21 4.81 2.01 1.12
N ALA A 22 4.83 2.36 -0.17
CA ALA A 22 5.63 1.65 -1.15
C ALA A 22 6.37 2.64 -2.03
N GLN A 23 7.51 2.19 -2.55
CA GLN A 23 8.27 2.94 -3.54
C GLN A 23 7.84 2.48 -4.93
N ARG A 24 7.64 3.43 -5.83
CA ARG A 24 7.44 3.16 -7.26
C ARG A 24 8.74 2.63 -7.87
N VAL A 25 8.62 1.96 -9.01
CA VAL A 25 9.79 1.51 -9.79
C VAL A 25 10.67 2.70 -10.21
N SER A 26 10.07 3.86 -10.45
CA SER A 26 10.75 5.12 -10.75
C SER A 26 11.54 5.71 -9.57
N GLY A 27 11.31 5.22 -8.34
CA GLY A 27 12.03 5.61 -7.13
C GLY A 27 11.26 6.57 -6.21
N GLU A 28 10.13 7.12 -6.66
CA GLU A 28 9.30 7.97 -5.79
C GLU A 28 8.48 7.18 -4.77
N TRP A 29 8.27 7.77 -3.59
CA TRP A 29 7.46 7.18 -2.54
C TRP A 29 5.97 7.42 -2.75
N ALA A 30 5.17 6.42 -2.43
CA ALA A 30 3.71 6.47 -2.47
C ALA A 30 3.09 5.95 -1.17
N THR A 31 2.01 6.60 -0.76
CA THR A 31 1.14 6.18 0.34
C THR A 31 -0.13 5.59 -0.23
N MET A 32 -0.62 4.53 0.40
CA MET A 32 -1.75 3.75 -0.08
C MET A 32 -2.70 3.47 1.07
N SER A 33 -3.99 3.67 0.85
CA SER A 33 -5.04 3.45 1.84
C SER A 33 -6.07 2.50 1.24
N ARG A 34 -6.42 1.44 1.98
CA ARG A 34 -7.51 0.55 1.57
C ARG A 34 -8.78 0.91 2.31
N GLU A 35 -9.85 1.29 1.60
CA GLU A 35 -11.14 1.65 2.19
C GLU A 35 -12.27 0.89 1.48
N GLU A 36 -13.04 0.12 2.25
CA GLU A 36 -14.30 -0.55 1.83
C GLU A 36 -14.20 -1.19 0.43
N GLY A 37 -13.22 -2.10 0.26
CA GLY A 37 -13.01 -2.81 -1.00
C GLY A 37 -12.27 -2.04 -2.11
N SER A 38 -11.98 -0.75 -1.93
CA SER A 38 -11.19 0.06 -2.86
C SER A 38 -9.80 0.40 -2.31
N CYS A 39 -8.79 0.41 -3.18
CA CYS A 39 -7.46 0.91 -2.88
C CYS A 39 -7.35 2.33 -3.41
N GLN A 40 -6.86 3.25 -2.59
CA GLN A 40 -6.47 4.60 -2.97
C GLN A 40 -4.97 4.71 -2.81
N TRP A 41 -4.31 5.44 -3.70
CA TRP A 41 -2.88 5.67 -3.63
C TRP A 41 -2.53 7.08 -4.05
N ARG A 42 -1.47 7.60 -3.45
CA ARG A 42 -0.95 8.93 -3.72
C ARG A 42 0.57 8.92 -3.58
N GLN A 43 1.23 9.53 -4.54
CA GLN A 43 2.66 9.81 -4.49
C GLN A 43 2.95 10.92 -3.46
N LEU A 44 3.92 10.68 -2.58
CA LEU A 44 4.29 11.60 -1.51
C LEU A 44 5.13 12.77 -1.99
N ARG A 45 6.01 12.56 -2.98
CA ARG A 45 6.87 13.60 -3.58
C ARG A 45 7.21 13.28 -5.03
N GLY A 46 7.30 14.33 -5.87
CA GLY A 46 7.83 14.24 -7.23
C GLY A 46 6.85 13.85 -8.34
N GLY A 47 5.55 13.77 -8.06
CA GLY A 47 4.56 13.32 -9.05
C GLY A 47 3.84 14.49 -9.71
N GLY A 48 3.84 14.52 -11.04
CA GLY A 48 2.92 15.36 -11.83
C GLY A 48 1.47 14.87 -11.71
N ASP A 49 0.67 15.11 -12.75
CA ASP A 49 -0.78 14.81 -12.79
C ASP A 49 -1.12 13.34 -12.42
N ASP A 50 -0.20 12.40 -12.64
CA ASP A 50 -0.30 10.97 -12.30
C ASP A 50 -0.07 10.62 -10.82
N GLY A 51 0.10 11.62 -9.94
CA GLY A 51 0.47 11.44 -8.54
C GLY A 51 -0.63 10.84 -7.65
N TYR A 52 -1.82 10.55 -8.17
CA TYR A 52 -2.90 9.93 -7.41
C TYR A 52 -3.68 8.90 -8.24
N GLY A 53 -4.31 7.94 -7.56
CA GLY A 53 -5.26 7.03 -8.19
C GLY A 53 -6.12 6.28 -7.18
N ARG A 54 -7.20 5.67 -7.68
CA ARG A 54 -8.10 4.81 -6.92
C ARG A 54 -8.57 3.66 -7.79
N GLY A 55 -8.66 2.47 -7.22
CA GLY A 55 -9.12 1.28 -7.94
C GLY A 55 -8.89 0.00 -7.16
N SER A 56 -8.79 -1.11 -7.88
CA SER A 56 -8.46 -2.41 -7.33
C SER A 56 -6.98 -2.51 -6.92
N TRP A 57 -6.66 -3.55 -6.14
CA TRP A 57 -5.26 -3.90 -5.82
C TRP A 57 -4.40 -4.09 -7.07
N ARG A 58 -4.99 -4.62 -8.16
CA ARG A 58 -4.28 -4.85 -9.41
C ARG A 58 -3.92 -3.54 -10.12
N GLU A 59 -4.85 -2.58 -10.13
CA GLU A 59 -4.62 -1.25 -10.71
C GLU A 59 -3.58 -0.45 -9.93
N MET A 60 -3.59 -0.58 -8.60
CA MET A 60 -2.55 -0.01 -7.74
C MET A 60 -1.17 -0.58 -8.09
N HIS A 61 -1.03 -1.90 -8.19
CA HIS A 61 0.23 -2.52 -8.58
C HIS A 61 0.71 -2.08 -9.97
N ALA A 62 -0.21 -1.95 -10.92
CA ALA A 62 0.11 -1.43 -12.25
C ALA A 62 0.59 0.03 -12.18
N TRP A 63 0.01 0.86 -11.32
CA TRP A 63 0.45 2.22 -11.10
C TRP A 63 1.82 2.30 -10.42
N LEU A 64 2.11 1.45 -9.43
CA LEU A 64 3.43 1.35 -8.79
C LEU A 64 4.54 0.91 -9.77
N ALA A 65 4.18 0.10 -10.77
CA ALA A 65 5.08 -0.44 -11.78
C ALA A 65 5.37 0.53 -12.94
N LYS A 66 4.64 1.65 -13.02
CA LYS A 66 4.98 2.76 -13.91
C LYS A 66 6.17 3.54 -13.32
#